data_AF-A0A6B3F6E1-F1
#
_entry.id   AF-A0A6B3F6E1-F1
#
_cell.length_a   1.000
_cell.length_b   1.000
_cell.length_c   1.000
_cell.angle_alpha   90.00
_cell.angle_beta   90.00
_cell.angle_gamma   90.00
#
_symmetry.space_group_name_H-M   'P 1'
#
loop_
_entity.id
_entity.type
_entity.pdbx_description
1 polymer ?
#
loop_
_entity_poly.entity_id
_entity_poly.type
_entity_poly.pdbx_seq_one_letter_code
_entity_poly.pdbx_strand_id
1 'polypeptide(L)'
;MLQLPHQPLQVAAVPSQRNPAREDQAGPWHSEAVCRRDEAGLFFAPSKEPTAARLSREESAKRVCARCPVMVECREHALVQPEPYGVWGGLTAAERRVALARRRRREAELKASGAAGHIAAAG
;
A
#
# COMPACT_ATOMS: atom_id res chain seq x y z
N MET A 1 -53.19 23.27 15.75
CA MET A 1 -52.02 22.43 16.06
C MET A 1 -52.23 21.08 15.38
N LEU A 2 -51.70 20.90 14.16
CA LEU A 2 -51.82 19.65 13.38
C LEU A 2 -50.44 18.99 13.33
N GLN A 3 -50.24 17.93 14.11
CA GLN A 3 -49.01 17.14 14.10
C GLN A 3 -49.14 16.05 13.04
N LEU A 4 -48.33 16.13 11.98
CA LEU A 4 -48.15 15.04 11.01
C LEU A 4 -47.36 13.90 11.67
N PRO A 5 -47.72 12.62 11.46
CA PRO A 5 -46.92 11.51 11.96
C PRO A 5 -45.67 11.33 11.09
N HIS A 6 -44.48 11.38 11.70
CA HIS A 6 -43.24 10.98 11.04
C HIS A 6 -43.12 9.46 11.04
N GLN A 7 -43.13 8.85 9.84
CA GLN A 7 -42.68 7.47 9.64
C GLN A 7 -41.15 7.44 9.55
N PRO A 8 -40.47 6.48 10.21
CA PRO A 8 -39.05 6.25 9.98
C PRO A 8 -38.82 5.47 8.68
N LEU A 9 -37.91 5.98 7.83
CA LEU A 9 -37.44 5.30 6.62
C LEU A 9 -36.59 4.08 7.01
N GLN A 10 -37.02 2.88 6.64
CA GLN A 10 -36.26 1.66 6.83
C GLN A 10 -35.13 1.60 5.80
N VAL A 11 -33.88 1.62 6.26
CA VAL A 11 -32.69 1.41 5.41
C VAL A 11 -32.56 -0.09 5.15
N ALA A 12 -32.75 -0.49 3.89
CA ALA A 12 -32.54 -1.87 3.45
C ALA A 12 -31.06 -2.26 3.63
N ALA A 13 -30.80 -3.37 4.33
CA ALA A 13 -29.46 -3.91 4.51
C ALA A 13 -28.99 -4.60 3.21
N VAL A 14 -27.84 -4.16 2.68
CA VAL A 14 -27.17 -4.80 1.54
C VAL A 14 -26.38 -6.02 2.04
N PRO A 15 -26.63 -7.25 1.57
CA PRO A 15 -25.83 -8.40 1.97
C PRO A 15 -24.46 -8.35 1.27
N SER A 16 -23.41 -8.17 2.06
CA SER A 16 -22.02 -8.26 1.58
C SER A 16 -21.62 -9.72 1.45
N GLN A 17 -21.66 -10.27 0.23
CA GLN A 17 -21.06 -11.57 -0.04
C GLN A 17 -19.53 -11.39 -0.16
N ARG A 18 -18.83 -11.50 0.97
CA ARG A 18 -17.38 -11.71 0.97
C ARG A 18 -17.09 -13.19 0.83
N ASN A 19 -16.28 -13.53 -0.17
CA ASN A 19 -15.85 -14.89 -0.47
C ASN A 19 -14.67 -15.27 0.45
N PRO A 20 -14.84 -16.17 1.44
CA PRO A 20 -13.83 -16.45 2.47
C PRO A 20 -12.69 -17.35 1.99
N ALA A 21 -12.73 -17.88 0.77
CA ALA A 21 -11.84 -18.97 0.35
C ALA A 21 -10.42 -18.55 -0.08
N ARG A 22 -10.10 -17.25 -0.19
CA ARG A 22 -8.76 -16.76 -0.57
C ARG A 22 -8.04 -15.94 0.50
N GLU A 23 -8.72 -15.60 1.60
CA GLU A 23 -8.20 -14.67 2.63
C GLU A 23 -7.54 -15.36 3.84
N ASP A 24 -7.60 -16.70 3.94
CA ASP A 24 -7.31 -17.41 5.21
C ASP A 24 -6.18 -18.48 5.14
N GLN A 25 -5.27 -18.41 4.16
CA GLN A 25 -4.09 -19.31 4.11
C GLN A 25 -2.74 -18.63 4.37
N ALA A 26 -2.75 -17.32 4.56
CA ALA A 26 -1.65 -16.58 5.15
C ALA A 26 -2.23 -15.84 6.35
N GLY A 27 -1.87 -16.23 7.58
CA GLY A 27 -2.11 -15.36 8.73
C GLY A 27 -1.58 -13.94 8.42
N PRO A 28 -2.05 -12.89 9.11
CA PRO A 28 -1.64 -11.52 8.79
C PRO A 28 -0.11 -11.46 8.85
N TRP A 29 0.52 -11.35 7.68
CA TRP A 29 1.99 -11.38 7.49
C TRP A 29 2.71 -10.39 8.42
N HIS A 30 2.00 -9.34 8.86
CA HIS A 30 2.40 -8.43 9.92
C HIS A 30 2.93 -9.14 11.17
N SER A 31 2.36 -10.28 11.56
CA SER A 31 2.76 -11.04 12.74
C SER A 31 4.20 -11.56 12.68
N GLU A 32 4.69 -11.87 11.48
CA GLU A 32 6.05 -12.36 11.20
C GLU A 32 7.05 -11.22 10.90
N ALA A 33 6.59 -9.97 10.93
CA ALA A 33 7.44 -8.82 10.65
C ALA A 33 8.47 -8.58 11.76
N VAL A 34 9.76 -8.64 11.40
CA VAL A 34 10.90 -8.44 12.33
C VAL A 34 10.85 -7.05 12.98
N CYS A 35 10.44 -6.03 12.23
CA CYS A 35 10.37 -4.64 12.68
C CYS A 35 9.44 -4.41 13.88
N ARG A 36 8.55 -5.36 14.21
CA ARG A 36 7.70 -5.28 15.42
C ARG A 36 8.48 -5.32 16.73
N ARG A 37 9.75 -5.76 16.68
CA ARG A 37 10.65 -5.82 17.83
C ARG A 37 11.45 -4.53 18.03
N ASP A 38 11.38 -3.62 17.06
CA ASP A 38 12.09 -2.34 17.06
C ASP A 38 11.15 -1.18 17.42
N GLU A 39 11.72 -0.02 17.73
CA GLU A 39 10.94 1.19 18.03
C GLU A 39 10.25 1.76 16.78
N ALA A 40 8.99 2.17 16.91
CA ALA A 40 8.23 2.76 15.81
C ALA A 40 8.92 4.00 15.20
N GLY A 41 9.61 4.78 16.05
CA GLY A 41 10.37 5.96 15.65
C GLY A 41 11.47 5.66 14.62
N LEU A 42 12.00 4.42 14.57
CA LEU A 42 12.97 4.02 13.55
C LEU A 42 12.36 4.05 12.14
N PHE A 43 11.12 3.60 11.99
CA PHE A 43 10.45 3.49 10.70
C PHE A 43 9.69 4.77 10.35
N PHE A 44 9.11 5.44 11.33
CA PHE A 44 8.23 6.59 11.15
C PHE A 44 8.83 7.83 11.81
N ALA A 45 9.30 8.77 10.98
CA ALA A 45 9.96 9.98 11.45
C ALA A 45 9.01 10.94 12.19
N PRO A 46 9.49 11.69 13.18
CA PRO A 46 8.82 12.90 13.64
C PRO A 46 8.88 14.00 12.57
N SER A 47 7.89 14.89 12.53
CA SER A 47 7.67 15.85 11.43
C SER A 47 8.80 16.87 11.18
N LYS A 48 9.78 17.03 12.09
CA LYS A 48 10.86 18.03 12.02
C LYS A 48 12.24 17.43 12.35
N GLU A 49 12.65 16.42 11.60
CA GLU A 49 13.97 15.81 11.72
C GLU A 49 14.99 16.46 10.74
N PRO A 50 16.23 16.76 11.18
CA PRO A 50 17.29 17.21 10.26
C PRO A 50 17.57 16.18 9.16
N THR A 51 17.92 16.64 7.95
CA THR A 51 18.13 15.76 6.79
C THR A 51 19.12 14.61 7.05
N ALA A 52 20.24 14.89 7.72
CA ALA A 52 21.25 13.86 8.00
C ALA A 52 20.72 12.76 8.95
N ALA A 53 19.98 13.16 10.00
CA ALA A 53 19.34 12.22 10.93
C ALA A 53 18.31 11.35 10.20
N ARG A 54 17.49 11.99 9.34
CA ARG A 54 16.51 11.29 8.51
C ARG A 54 17.14 10.22 7.61
N LEU A 55 18.23 10.56 6.92
CA LEU A 55 18.94 9.61 6.05
C LEU A 55 19.52 8.43 6.83
N SER A 56 20.17 8.70 7.96
CA SER A 56 20.74 7.66 8.83
C SER A 56 19.66 6.72 9.39
N ARG A 57 18.54 7.28 9.81
CA ARG A 57 17.38 6.53 10.32
C ARG A 57 16.75 5.67 9.21
N GLU A 58 16.51 6.24 8.03
CA GLU A 58 15.97 5.51 6.88
C GLU A 58 16.88 4.35 6.47
N GLU A 59 18.19 4.54 6.46
CA GLU A 59 19.16 3.47 6.17
C GLU A 59 19.08 2.36 7.23
N SER A 60 18.99 2.73 8.50
CA SER A 60 18.89 1.78 9.61
C SER A 60 17.57 0.98 9.56
N ALA A 61 16.45 1.63 9.26
CA ALA A 61 15.17 0.96 9.02
C ALA A 61 15.24 -0.02 7.84
N LYS A 62 15.90 0.38 6.73
CA LYS A 62 16.11 -0.51 5.57
C LYS A 62 16.94 -1.74 5.91
N ARG A 63 17.96 -1.62 6.77
CA ARG A 63 18.74 -2.77 7.28
C ARG A 63 17.89 -3.77 8.06
N VAL A 64 16.86 -3.30 8.78
CA VAL A 64 15.89 -4.21 9.41
C VAL A 64 15.04 -4.89 8.33
N CYS A 65 14.47 -4.13 7.39
CA CYS A 65 13.65 -4.69 6.33
C CYS A 65 14.38 -5.74 5.47
N ALA A 66 15.66 -5.55 5.19
CA ALA A 66 16.46 -6.46 4.36
C ALA A 66 16.58 -7.89 4.93
N ARG A 67 16.30 -8.08 6.22
CA ARG A 67 16.34 -9.37 6.92
C ARG A 67 14.94 -9.88 7.29
N CYS A 68 13.89 -9.16 6.90
CA CYS A 68 12.52 -9.47 7.26
C CYS A 68 11.92 -10.49 6.27
N PRO A 69 11.36 -11.63 6.73
CA PRO A 69 10.83 -12.66 5.85
C PRO A 69 9.65 -12.16 5.02
N VAL A 70 8.87 -11.23 5.57
CA VAL A 70 7.66 -10.65 4.94
C VAL A 70 7.95 -9.33 4.20
N MET A 71 9.20 -9.09 3.80
CA MET A 71 9.59 -7.84 3.14
C MET A 71 8.80 -7.58 1.85
N VAL A 72 8.55 -8.64 1.07
CA VAL A 72 7.88 -8.53 -0.24
C VAL A 72 6.40 -8.21 -0.06
N GLU A 73 5.72 -8.93 0.82
CA GLU A 73 4.31 -8.73 1.18
C GLU A 73 4.11 -7.33 1.75
N CYS A 74 4.99 -6.90 2.67
CA CYS A 74 4.99 -5.55 3.24
C CYS A 74 5.16 -4.47 2.16
N ARG A 75 6.08 -4.69 1.20
CA ARG A 75 6.31 -3.76 0.09
C ARG A 75 5.10 -3.65 -0.81
N GLU A 76 4.53 -4.78 -1.22
CA GLU A 76 3.38 -4.77 -2.12
C GLU A 76 2.15 -4.15 -1.45
N HIS A 77 1.92 -4.46 -0.17
CA HIS A 77 0.89 -3.79 0.62
C HIS A 77 1.04 -2.26 0.59
N ALA A 78 2.26 -1.77 0.87
CA ALA A 78 2.56 -0.34 0.86
C ALA A 78 2.59 0.30 -0.54
N LEU A 79 2.56 -0.48 -1.62
CA LEU A 79 2.42 0.05 -2.98
C LEU A 79 0.94 0.07 -3.42
N VAL A 80 0.12 -0.87 -2.96
CA VAL A 80 -1.33 -0.89 -3.20
C VAL A 80 -2.04 0.19 -2.39
N GLN A 81 -1.65 0.36 -1.12
CA GLN A 81 -2.11 1.43 -0.24
C GLN A 81 -0.90 2.30 0.12
N PRO A 82 -0.58 3.33 -0.68
CA PRO A 82 0.64 4.11 -0.51
C PRO A 82 0.61 4.91 0.79
N GLU A 83 1.15 4.32 1.85
CA GLU A 83 1.34 5.01 3.12
C GLU A 83 2.24 6.24 2.88
N PRO A 84 1.82 7.47 3.23
CA PRO A 84 2.58 8.69 2.94
C PRO A 84 3.91 8.79 3.69
N TYR A 85 4.10 8.02 4.77
CA TYR A 85 5.26 8.17 5.64
C TYR A 85 6.02 6.86 5.86
N GLY A 86 7.24 7.02 6.38
CA GLY A 86 8.07 5.93 6.88
C GLY A 86 8.62 4.94 5.85
N VAL A 87 9.31 3.93 6.39
CA VAL A 87 9.96 2.84 5.61
C VAL A 87 9.11 1.58 5.67
N TRP A 88 8.72 1.08 4.49
CA TRP A 88 7.89 -0.11 4.32
C TRP A 88 8.53 -1.04 3.31
N GLY A 89 8.70 -2.33 3.65
CA GLY A 89 9.28 -3.32 2.76
C GLY A 89 10.63 -2.91 2.17
N GLY A 90 11.44 -2.14 2.93
CA GLY A 90 12.74 -1.62 2.50
C GLY A 90 12.70 -0.38 1.60
N LEU A 91 11.55 0.27 1.43
CA LEU A 91 11.40 1.49 0.64
C LEU A 91 10.92 2.65 1.51
N THR A 92 11.51 3.83 1.33
CA THR A 92 10.98 5.09 1.87
C THR A 92 9.72 5.52 1.12
N ALA A 93 8.94 6.45 1.69
CA ALA A 93 7.80 7.05 0.99
C ALA A 93 8.19 7.69 -0.35
N ALA A 94 9.36 8.33 -0.45
CA ALA A 94 9.86 8.89 -1.70
C ALA A 94 10.16 7.79 -2.73
N GLU A 95 10.81 6.71 -2.31
CA GLU A 95 11.12 5.57 -3.19
C GLU A 95 9.87 4.83 -3.66
N ARG A 96 8.85 4.68 -2.80
CA ARG A 96 7.54 4.14 -3.18
C ARG A 96 6.88 4.98 -4.28
N ARG A 97 6.91 6.31 -4.16
CA ARG A 97 6.41 7.22 -5.22
C ARG A 97 7.14 7.01 -6.55
N VAL A 98 8.46 6.88 -6.52
CA VAL A 98 9.26 6.60 -7.73
C VAL A 98 8.91 5.22 -8.32
N ALA A 99 8.76 4.19 -7.49
CA ALA A 99 8.38 2.85 -7.93
C ALA A 99 7.01 2.84 -8.62
N LEU A 100 6.01 3.51 -8.04
CA LEU A 100 4.67 3.64 -8.61
C LEU A 100 4.68 4.42 -9.94
N ALA A 101 5.44 5.51 -10.03
CA ALA A 101 5.59 6.26 -11.27
C ALA A 101 6.20 5.39 -12.38
N ARG A 102 7.21 4.58 -12.06
CA ARG A 102 7.82 3.62 -13.00
C ARG A 102 6.83 2.54 -13.43
N ARG A 103 6.03 1.98 -12.51
CA ARG A 103 4.98 0.99 -12.83
C ARG A 103 3.98 1.57 -13.83
N ARG A 104 3.44 2.76 -13.54
CA ARG A 104 2.49 3.47 -14.42
C ARG A 104 3.06 3.73 -15.81
N ARG A 105 4.32 4.17 -15.89
CA ARG A 105 5.00 4.40 -17.18
C ARG A 105 5.10 3.12 -18.00
N ARG A 106 5.52 2.01 -17.38
CA ARG A 106 5.61 0.70 -18.05
C ARG A 106 4.25 0.20 -18.54
N GLU A 107 3.21 0.35 -17.73
CA GLU A 107 1.85 0.00 -18.12
C GLU A 107 1.36 0.82 -19.32
N ALA A 108 1.67 2.11 -19.36
CA ALA A 108 1.34 2.97 -20.50
C ALA A 108 2.09 2.54 -21.78
N GLU A 109 3.38 2.22 -21.68
CA GLU A 109 4.19 1.71 -22.80
C GLU A 109 3.61 0.39 -23.35
N LEU A 110 3.30 -0.57 -22.49
CA LEU A 110 2.70 -1.85 -22.88
C LEU A 110 1.35 -1.67 -23.57
N LYS A 111 0.50 -0.77 -23.06
CA LYS A 111 -0.78 -0.43 -23.69
C LYS A 111 -0.59 0.22 -25.06
N ALA A 112 0.36 1.13 -25.21
CA ALA A 112 0.67 1.77 -26.48
C ALA A 112 1.16 0.76 -27.53
N SER A 113 2.04 -0.17 -27.15
CA SER A 113 2.52 -1.24 -28.03
C SER A 113 1.38 -2.19 -28.44
N GLY A 114 0.48 -2.55 -27.50
CA GLY A 114 -0.68 -3.40 -27.81
C GLY A 114 -1.68 -2.72 -28.76
N ALA A 115 -1.93 -1.43 -28.58
CA ALA A 115 -2.80 -0.65 -29.48
C ALA A 115 -2.20 -0.54 -30.90
N ALA A 116 -0.89 -0.31 -31.01
CA ALA A 116 -0.20 -0.28 -32.30
C ALA A 116 -0.27 -1.62 -33.04
N GLY A 117 -0.13 -2.74 -32.33
CA GLY A 117 -0.27 -4.09 -32.90
C GLY A 117 -1.70 -4.39 -33.38
N HIS A 118 -2.72 -3.92 -32.66
CA HIS A 118 -4.12 -4.09 -33.06
C HIS A 118 -4.46 -3.29 -34.33
N ILE A 119 -3.93 -2.07 -34.49
CA ILE A 119 -4.11 -1.25 -35.70
C ILE A 119 -3.47 -1.93 -36.91
N ALA A 120 -2.25 -2.49 -36.77
CA ALA A 120 -1.54 -3.15 -37.87
C ALA A 120 -2.20 -4.46 -38.34
N ALA A 121 -2.97 -5.14 -37.49
CA ALA A 121 -3.66 -6.38 -37.84
C ALA A 121 -5.05 -6.18 -38.48
N ALA A 122 -5.56 -4.95 -38.51
CA ALA A 122 -6.89 -4.61 -39.01
C ALA A 122 -6.91 -4.05 -40.45
N GLY A 123 -5.75 -3.95 -41.10
CA GLY A 123 -5.58 -3.49 -42.50
C GLY A 123 -4.97 -4.58 -43.37
#